data_AF-A0AAV5HTN5-F1
#
_entry.id   AF-A0AAV5HTN5-F1
#
_cell.length_a   1.000
_cell.length_b   1.000
_cell.length_c   1.000
_cell.angle_alpha   90.00
_cell.angle_beta   90.00
_cell.angle_gamma   90.00
#
_symmetry.space_group_name_H-M   'P 1'
#
loop_
_entity.id
_entity.type
_entity.pdbx_description
1 polymer ?
#
loop_
_entity_poly.entity_id
_entity_poly.type
_entity_poly.pdbx_seq_one_letter_code
_entity_poly.pdbx_strand_id
1 'polypeptide(L)'
;MLGAKLEAFGLVALVSLFLDASLVQGQNKPCVPSSCGNLTISYPFRLDSDPIECGEPGYQLVCENNRTTALIGHGKFFVEDISYVHNTTRLVDASLHRNM
;
A
#
# COMPACT_ATOMS: atom_id res chain seq x y z
N MET A 1 -51.48 11.90 40.26
CA MET A 1 -50.14 12.45 40.52
C MET A 1 -49.18 11.77 39.56
N LEU A 2 -48.69 12.55 38.59
CA LEU A 2 -47.87 12.13 37.46
C LEU A 2 -46.45 11.82 37.97
N GLY A 3 -46.06 10.55 38.00
CA GLY A 3 -44.74 10.10 38.42
C GLY A 3 -43.91 9.67 37.22
N ALA A 4 -43.34 10.64 36.50
CA ALA A 4 -42.32 10.38 35.49
C ALA A 4 -41.09 9.73 36.14
N LYS A 5 -40.77 8.50 35.74
CA LYS A 5 -39.45 7.88 35.92
C LYS A 5 -39.07 7.17 34.63
N LEU A 6 -38.69 7.96 33.62
CA LEU A 6 -38.15 7.44 32.38
C LEU A 6 -37.08 8.40 31.84
N GLU A 7 -36.08 8.71 32.64
CA GLU A 7 -35.06 9.70 32.27
C GLU A 7 -33.66 9.22 32.70
N ALA A 8 -33.23 8.07 32.17
CA ALA A 8 -31.83 7.67 32.25
C ALA A 8 -31.40 6.78 31.08
N PHE A 9 -32.25 5.86 30.63
CA PHE A 9 -31.89 4.91 29.57
C PHE A 9 -31.72 5.57 28.19
N GLY A 10 -32.55 6.57 27.86
CA GLY A 10 -32.46 7.29 26.58
C GLY A 10 -31.20 8.13 26.43
N LEU A 11 -30.77 8.79 27.51
CA LEU A 11 -29.55 9.59 27.55
C LEU A 11 -28.30 8.72 27.41
N VAL A 12 -28.26 7.56 28.07
CA VAL A 12 -27.14 6.60 27.96
C VAL A 12 -27.05 6.04 26.54
N ALA A 13 -28.16 5.66 25.92
CA ALA A 13 -28.18 5.15 24.55
C ALA A 13 -27.71 6.20 23.53
N LEU A 14 -28.11 7.47 23.70
CA LEU A 14 -27.62 8.58 22.88
C LEU A 14 -26.11 8.79 23.08
N VAL A 15 -25.62 8.81 24.33
CA VAL A 15 -24.19 8.94 24.64
C VAL A 15 -23.36 7.80 24.04
N SER A 16 -23.87 6.56 24.05
CA SER A 16 -23.22 5.40 23.41
C SER A 16 -23.12 5.54 21.89
N LEU A 17 -24.12 6.14 21.23
CA LEU A 17 -24.11 6.35 19.77
C LEU A 17 -23.09 7.40 19.31
N PHE A 18 -22.61 8.27 20.20
CA PHE A 18 -21.63 9.30 19.86
C PHE A 18 -20.16 8.86 20.05
N LEU A 19 -19.90 7.74 20.74
CA LEU A 19 -18.54 7.34 21.11
C LEU A 19 -17.82 6.43 20.08
N ASP A 20 -18.51 5.96 19.06
CA ASP A 20 -17.90 5.13 18.00
C ASP A 20 -17.45 5.93 16.78
N ALA A 21 -17.07 7.20 16.97
CA ALA A 21 -16.14 7.86 16.05
C ALA A 21 -14.73 7.34 16.38
N SER A 22 -14.49 6.06 16.08
CA SER A 22 -13.14 5.55 15.90
C SER A 22 -12.56 6.32 14.73
N LEU A 23 -11.92 7.45 15.01
CA LEU A 23 -10.92 8.01 14.12
C LEU A 23 -9.94 6.87 13.92
N VAL A 24 -10.05 6.17 12.78
CA VAL A 24 -8.94 5.42 12.23
C VAL A 24 -7.89 6.47 11.92
N GLN A 25 -7.20 6.91 12.97
CA GLN A 25 -5.92 7.54 12.85
C GLN A 25 -5.02 6.38 12.47
N GLY A 26 -5.10 6.00 11.20
CA GLY A 26 -3.99 5.38 10.52
C GLY A 26 -2.84 6.32 10.82
N GLN A 27 -2.03 5.95 11.80
CA GLN A 27 -0.72 6.56 11.97
C GLN A 27 -0.16 6.56 10.56
N ASN A 28 0.03 7.74 9.97
CA ASN A 28 0.54 7.86 8.62
C ASN A 28 1.98 7.36 8.67
N LYS A 29 2.14 6.03 8.73
CA LYS A 29 3.41 5.37 8.89
C LYS A 29 4.19 5.83 7.68
N PRO A 30 5.32 6.51 7.88
CA PRO A 30 6.08 7.01 6.74
C PRO A 30 6.41 5.82 5.85
N CYS A 31 6.18 5.97 4.55
CA CYS A 31 6.53 4.97 3.57
C CYS A 31 8.05 4.91 3.48
N VAL A 32 8.63 3.97 4.22
CA VAL A 32 10.06 3.72 4.22
C VAL A 32 10.41 2.99 2.93
N PRO A 33 11.42 3.44 2.17
CA PRO A 33 11.88 2.71 1.00
C PRO A 33 12.21 1.26 1.33
N SER A 34 11.70 0.33 0.54
CA SER A 34 11.98 -1.09 0.62
C SER A 34 13.11 -1.46 -0.36
N SER A 35 13.53 -2.72 -0.37
CA SER A 35 14.57 -3.19 -1.28
C SER A 35 14.33 -4.62 -1.76
N CYS A 36 14.71 -4.89 -3.00
CA CYS A 36 14.71 -6.23 -3.58
C CYS A 36 15.90 -6.35 -4.54
N GLY A 37 16.75 -7.36 -4.36
CA GLY A 37 17.99 -7.46 -5.11
C GLY A 37 18.92 -6.28 -4.80
N ASN A 38 19.36 -5.61 -5.86
CA ASN A 38 20.17 -4.39 -5.80
C ASN A 38 19.33 -3.11 -5.94
N LEU A 39 18.00 -3.21 -5.99
CA LEU A 39 17.11 -2.06 -6.19
C LEU A 39 16.56 -1.56 -4.86
N THR A 40 16.57 -0.24 -4.70
CA THR A 40 15.79 0.47 -3.68
C THR A 40 14.45 0.89 -4.28
N ILE A 41 13.37 0.49 -3.63
CA ILE A 41 12.00 0.74 -4.07
C ILE A 41 11.39 1.81 -3.17
N SER A 42 10.90 2.89 -3.78
CA SER A 42 10.22 3.98 -3.12
C SER A 42 9.13 4.52 -4.02
N TYR A 43 8.24 5.34 -3.46
CA TYR A 43 7.20 6.04 -4.20
C TYR A 43 7.76 6.63 -5.52
N PRO A 44 7.09 6.44 -6.67
CA PRO A 44 5.73 5.90 -6.83
C PRO A 44 5.64 4.37 -6.80
N PHE A 45 6.76 3.65 -6.84
CA PHE A 45 6.77 2.19 -6.81
C PHE A 45 6.57 1.65 -5.39
N ARG A 46 5.95 0.48 -5.30
CA ARG A 46 5.90 -0.31 -4.08
C ARG A 46 6.10 -1.78 -4.40
N LEU A 47 6.63 -2.56 -3.46
CA LEU A 47 6.56 -4.01 -3.54
C LEU A 47 5.15 -4.50 -3.21
N ASP A 48 4.87 -5.74 -3.57
CA ASP A 48 3.65 -6.46 -3.20
C ASP A 48 3.54 -6.72 -1.70
N SER A 49 4.66 -6.76 -1.00
CA SER A 49 4.74 -6.80 0.46
C SER A 49 4.55 -5.44 1.15
N ASP A 50 4.66 -4.33 0.42
CA ASP A 50 4.58 -2.99 0.97
C ASP A 50 3.10 -2.54 1.14
N PRO A 51 2.79 -1.65 2.09
CA PRO A 51 1.45 -1.11 2.25
C PRO A 51 0.93 -0.47 0.96
N ILE A 52 -0.38 -0.59 0.71
CA ILE A 52 -0.98 -0.14 -0.56
C ILE A 52 -0.86 1.38 -0.74
N GLU A 53 -0.89 2.12 0.36
CA GLU A 53 -0.72 3.57 0.44
C GLU A 53 0.71 4.05 0.11
N CYS A 54 1.69 3.14 0.03
CA CYS A 54 3.09 3.48 -0.21
C CYS A 54 3.51 3.45 -1.69
N GLY A 55 2.57 3.23 -2.60
CA GLY A 55 2.81 3.34 -4.02
C GLY A 55 1.56 3.79 -4.77
N GLU A 56 1.76 4.24 -6.00
CA GLU A 56 0.67 4.61 -6.87
C GLU A 56 -0.06 3.37 -7.43
N PRO A 57 -1.38 3.45 -7.68
CA PRO A 57 -2.08 2.41 -8.40
C PRO A 57 -1.40 2.10 -9.74
N GLY A 58 -1.10 0.81 -10.00
CA GLY A 58 -0.41 0.36 -11.21
C GLY A 58 1.13 0.40 -11.15
N TYR A 59 1.72 0.93 -10.07
CA TYR A 59 3.19 0.94 -9.86
C TYR A 59 3.66 -0.15 -8.88
N GLN A 60 2.85 -1.21 -8.72
CA GLN A 60 3.22 -2.37 -7.91
C GLN A 60 4.26 -3.24 -8.64
N LEU A 61 5.33 -3.55 -7.93
CA LEU A 61 6.38 -4.48 -8.35
C LEU A 61 6.29 -5.77 -7.52
N VAL A 62 6.80 -6.86 -8.07
CA VAL A 62 6.86 -8.17 -7.40
C VAL A 62 8.32 -8.52 -7.14
N CYS A 63 8.64 -8.95 -5.93
CA CYS A 63 9.97 -9.45 -5.57
C CYS A 63 9.95 -10.97 -5.36
N GLU A 64 10.53 -11.72 -6.29
CA GLU A 64 10.65 -13.18 -6.19
C GLU A 64 12.11 -13.58 -6.34
N ASN A 65 12.62 -14.41 -5.42
CA ASN A 65 14.01 -14.91 -5.45
C ASN A 65 15.05 -13.79 -5.62
N ASN A 66 14.87 -12.69 -4.87
CA ASN A 66 15.74 -11.51 -4.92
C ASN A 66 15.79 -10.81 -6.30
N ARG A 67 14.75 -11.02 -7.13
CA ARG A 67 14.61 -10.42 -8.46
C ARG A 67 13.31 -9.64 -8.55
N THR A 68 13.43 -8.35 -8.88
CA THR A 68 12.29 -7.45 -9.03
C THR A 68 11.68 -7.58 -10.42
N THR A 69 10.36 -7.67 -10.48
CA THR A 69 9.61 -7.73 -11.73
C THR A 69 8.42 -6.78 -11.75
N ALA A 70 8.13 -6.25 -12.93
CA ALA A 70 6.92 -5.52 -13.23
C ALA A 70 5.99 -6.38 -14.09
N LEU A 71 4.70 -6.35 -13.78
CA LEU A 71 3.66 -6.96 -14.59
C LEU A 71 2.98 -5.85 -15.39
N ILE A 72 3.15 -5.87 -16.71
CA ILE A 72 2.57 -4.86 -17.61
C ILE A 72 1.70 -5.60 -18.63
N GLY A 73 0.39 -5.44 -18.53
CA GLY A 73 -0.57 -6.25 -19.26
C GLY A 73 -0.41 -7.74 -18.90
N HIS A 74 -0.13 -8.57 -19.91
CA HIS A 74 0.15 -10.00 -19.72
C HIS A 74 1.66 -10.32 -19.71
N GLY A 75 2.52 -9.31 -19.81
CA GLY A 75 3.98 -9.46 -19.85
C GLY A 75 4.60 -9.37 -18.45
N LYS A 76 5.66 -10.16 -18.24
CA LYS A 76 6.55 -10.07 -17.06
C LYS A 76 7.87 -9.45 -17.51
N PHE A 77 8.30 -8.39 -16.83
CA PHE A 77 9.52 -7.66 -17.14
C PHE A 77 10.43 -7.64 -15.91
N PHE A 78 11.71 -7.91 -16.10
CA PHE A 78 12.72 -7.67 -15.07
C PHE A 78 12.97 -6.17 -14.96
N VAL A 79 12.91 -5.67 -13.72
CA VAL A 79 13.33 -4.31 -13.42
C VAL A 79 14.83 -4.36 -13.18
N GLU A 80 15.57 -3.65 -14.01
CA GLU A 80 17.02 -3.69 -13.98
C GLU A 80 17.64 -2.42 -13.39
N ASP A 81 16.93 -1.30 -13.51
CA ASP A 81 17.33 -0.02 -12.91
C ASP A 81 16.10 0.86 -12.70
N ILE A 82 16.12 1.63 -11.61
CA ILE A 82 15.14 2.69 -11.33
C ILE A 82 15.91 3.96 -11.01
N SER A 83 15.78 4.95 -11.88
CA SER A 83 16.37 6.27 -11.68
C SER A 83 15.30 7.25 -11.21
N TYR A 84 15.25 7.52 -9.90
CA TYR A 84 14.36 8.54 -9.34
C TYR A 84 14.75 9.97 -9.73
N VAL A 85 16.04 10.21 -10.00
CA VAL A 85 16.52 11.53 -10.46
C VAL A 85 16.01 11.85 -11.86
N HIS A 86 16.01 10.86 -12.76
CA HIS A 86 15.62 11.05 -14.15
C HIS A 86 14.18 10.59 -14.44
N ASN A 87 13.48 10.03 -13.46
CA ASN A 87 12.16 9.42 -13.61
C ASN A 87 12.11 8.34 -14.71
N THR A 88 13.13 7.49 -14.77
CA THR A 88 13.21 6.41 -15.77
C THR A 88 13.33 5.06 -15.11
N THR A 89 12.68 4.05 -15.68
CA THR A 89 12.81 2.65 -15.26
C THR A 89 13.27 1.82 -16.44
N ARG A 90 14.34 1.05 -16.27
CA ARG A 90 14.85 0.15 -17.30
C ARG A 90 14.25 -1.24 -17.11
N LEU A 91 13.55 -1.70 -18.14
CA LEU A 91 12.87 -3.00 -18.16
C LEU A 91 13.47 -3.93 -19.20
N VAL A 92 13.54 -5.21 -18.87
CA VAL A 92 13.92 -6.29 -19.81
C VAL A 92 12.81 -7.32 -19.83
N ASP A 93 12.33 -7.69 -21.02
CA ASP A 93 11.30 -8.73 -21.17
C ASP A 93 11.80 -10.07 -20.62
N ALA A 94 11.10 -10.60 -19.63
CA ALA A 94 11.50 -11.83 -18.95
C ALA A 94 11.44 -13.07 -19.86
N SER A 95 10.68 -13.01 -20.96
CA SER A 95 10.62 -14.10 -21.95
C SER A 95 11.90 -14.21 -22.76
N LEU A 96 12.59 -13.09 -23.01
CA LEU A 96 13.86 -13.06 -23.75
C LEU A 96 15.03 -13.60 -22.95
N HIS A 97 14.94 -13.54 -21.62
CA HIS A 97 15.97 -14.05 -20.72
C HIS A 97 15.99 -15.59 -20.61
N ARG A 98 14.94 -16.29 -21.06
CA ARG A 98 14.89 -17.77 -21.03
C ARG A 98 15.84 -18.44 -22.05
N ASN A 99 16.49 -17.68 -22.92
CA ASN A 99 17.35 -18.19 -23.99
C ASN A 99 18.85 -17.94 -23.76
N MET A 100 19.28 -17.73 -22.51
CA MET A 100 20.70 -17.63 -22.15
C MET A 100 21.10 -18.77 -21.22
#